data_AF-A0A9D9D7E6-F1
#
_entry.id   AF-A0A9D9D7E6-F1
#
_cell.length_a   1.000
_cell.length_b   1.000
_cell.length_c   1.000
_cell.angle_alpha   90.00
_cell.angle_beta   90.00
_cell.angle_gamma   90.00
#
_symmetry.space_group_name_H-M   'P 1'
#
loop_
_entity.id
_entity.type
_entity.pdbx_description
1 polymer ?
#
loop_
_entity_poly.entity_id
_entity_poly.type
_entity_poly.pdbx_seq_one_letter_code
_entity_poly.pdbx_strand_id
1 'polypeptide(L)'
;VGYESNSDGFSFVFYRNNVTLNVTENVTLNPIVKLTTNDYKVLNLLKENPVQTREELATQIGVDKRTVQRCLDKLTSNGYIVRIGSKKTGYWEVLK
;
A
#
# COMPACT_ATOMS: atom_id res chain seq x y z
N VAL A 1 14.39 11.54 20.80
CA VAL A 1 13.52 10.88 21.80
C VAL A 1 13.71 11.61 23.11
N GLY A 2 12.63 12.00 23.78
CA GLY A 2 12.69 12.63 25.11
C GLY A 2 12.04 11.71 26.14
N TYR A 3 12.48 11.80 27.39
CA TYR A 3 11.82 11.19 28.53
C TYR A 3 11.43 12.28 29.52
N GLU A 4 10.23 12.17 30.09
CA GLU A 4 9.82 12.95 31.26
C GLU A 4 9.49 11.97 32.39
N SER A 5 9.97 12.33 33.58
CA SER A 5 9.84 11.53 34.80
C SER A 5 8.85 12.20 35.75
N ASN A 6 7.73 11.52 36.04
CA ASN A 6 6.78 11.94 37.06
C ASN A 6 6.74 10.91 38.19
N SER A 7 6.13 11.25 39.33
CA SER A 7 6.12 10.43 40.55
C SER A 7 5.55 9.03 40.40
N ASP A 8 4.75 8.77 39.35
CA ASP A 8 4.14 7.47 39.06
C ASP A 8 4.78 6.71 37.88
N GLY A 9 5.91 7.19 37.35
CA GLY A 9 6.68 6.51 36.30
C GLY A 9 7.20 7.41 35.19
N PHE A 10 7.80 6.79 34.16
CA PHE A 10 8.41 7.49 33.03
C PHE A 10 7.61 7.25 31.74
N SER A 11 7.38 8.31 30.97
CA SER A 11 6.75 8.24 29.64
C SER A 11 7.78 8.52 28.54
N PHE A 12 7.80 7.67 27.50
CA PHE A 12 8.61 7.89 26.30
C PHE A 12 7.80 8.63 25.23
N VAL A 13 8.26 9.82 24.84
CA VAL A 13 7.65 10.59 23.74
C VAL A 13 8.45 10.38 22.47
N PHE A 14 7.85 9.68 21.51
CA PHE A 14 8.42 9.45 20.18
C PHE A 14 7.91 10.49 19.18
N TYR A 15 8.72 11.52 18.90
CA TYR A 15 8.49 12.39 17.75
C TYR A 15 8.82 11.62 16.46
N ARG A 16 7.80 11.05 15.82
CA ARG A 16 7.95 10.43 14.50
C ARG A 16 8.04 11.54 13.45
N ASN A 17 9.20 11.69 12.82
CA ASN A 17 9.36 12.58 11.68
C ASN A 17 8.66 11.95 10.46
N ASN A 18 7.44 12.39 10.18
CA ASN A 18 6.64 11.89 9.07
C ASN A 18 6.98 12.67 7.79
N VAL A 19 8.11 12.35 7.15
CA VAL A 19 8.38 12.72 5.76
C VAL A 19 8.17 11.44 4.96
N THR A 20 7.08 11.26 4.22
CA THR A 20 6.75 11.93 2.95
C THR A 20 5.26 12.29 2.83
N LEU A 21 4.98 13.60 2.79
CA LEU A 21 3.68 14.16 2.40
C LEU A 21 3.63 14.23 0.88
N ASN A 22 3.17 13.14 0.25
CA ASN A 22 2.49 13.24 -1.04
C ASN A 22 1.00 13.07 -0.74
N VAL A 23 0.44 14.09 -0.09
CA VAL A 23 -0.99 14.26 0.09
C VAL A 23 -1.60 14.35 -1.30
N THR A 24 -2.22 13.26 -1.75
CA THR A 24 -3.39 13.40 -2.60
C THR A 24 -4.57 13.21 -1.67
N GLU A 25 -5.09 14.35 -1.21
CA GLU A 25 -6.44 14.47 -0.68
C GLU A 25 -7.38 13.65 -1.55
N ASN A 26 -8.12 12.74 -0.91
CA ASN A 26 -9.49 12.38 -1.28
C ASN A 26 -10.04 11.50 -0.16
N VAL A 27 -10.15 12.08 1.04
CA VAL A 27 -11.09 11.61 2.06
C VAL A 27 -12.48 11.96 1.53
N THR A 28 -13.01 11.14 0.62
CA THR A 28 -14.44 11.12 0.32
C THR A 28 -15.01 9.87 0.95
N LEU A 29 -15.63 10.10 2.10
CA LEU A 29 -16.51 9.20 2.84
C LEU A 29 -17.60 8.68 1.88
N ASN A 30 -17.45 7.45 1.38
CA ASN A 30 -18.53 6.63 0.79
C ASN A 30 -18.04 5.18 0.64
N PRO A 31 -18.85 4.14 0.95
CA PRO A 31 -18.48 2.72 0.81
C PRO A 31 -18.50 2.24 -0.67
N ILE A 32 -18.26 3.16 -1.61
CA ILE A 32 -18.12 2.86 -3.03
C ILE A 32 -16.63 3.04 -3.32
N VAL A 33 -15.94 1.92 -3.37
CA VAL A 33 -14.48 1.82 -3.45
C VAL A 33 -13.94 2.66 -4.60
N LYS A 34 -13.46 3.87 -4.29
CA LYS A 34 -12.82 4.75 -5.27
C LYS A 34 -11.36 4.29 -5.41
N LEU A 35 -11.03 3.59 -6.51
CA LEU A 35 -9.64 3.30 -6.84
C LEU A 35 -8.88 4.62 -7.03
N THR A 36 -7.70 4.73 -6.44
CA THR A 36 -6.80 5.87 -6.61
C THR A 36 -5.99 5.68 -7.90
N THR A 37 -5.41 6.75 -8.44
CA THR A 37 -4.51 6.69 -9.62
C THR A 37 -3.41 5.63 -9.47
N ASN A 38 -2.87 5.45 -8.27
CA ASN A 38 -1.87 4.42 -7.99
C ASN A 38 -2.43 3.00 -8.08
N ASP A 39 -3.69 2.77 -7.65
CA ASP A 39 -4.35 1.47 -7.75
C ASP A 39 -4.48 1.06 -9.23
N TYR A 40 -4.87 2.00 -10.10
CA TYR A 40 -4.93 1.77 -11.55
C TYR A 40 -3.56 1.51 -12.17
N LYS A 41 -2.51 2.21 -11.73
CA LYS A 41 -1.14 1.95 -12.19
C LYS A 41 -0.70 0.54 -11.81
N VAL A 42 -0.91 0.12 -10.56
CA VAL A 42 -0.61 -1.27 -10.12
C VAL A 42 -1.38 -2.26 -10.99
N LEU A 43 -2.67 -2.03 -11.22
CA LEU A 43 -3.51 -2.94 -12.00
C LEU A 43 -3.05 -3.05 -13.45
N ASN A 44 -2.66 -1.95 -14.10
CA ASN A 44 -2.11 -1.97 -15.45
C ASN A 44 -0.78 -2.74 -15.51
N LEU A 45 0.12 -2.52 -14.55
CA LEU A 45 1.39 -3.25 -14.49
C LEU A 45 1.18 -4.76 -14.30
N LEU A 46 0.19 -5.15 -13.49
CA LEU A 46 -0.18 -6.55 -13.32
C LEU A 46 -0.84 -7.15 -14.57
N LYS A 47 -1.56 -6.35 -15.37
CA LYS A 47 -2.08 -6.79 -16.68
C LYS A 47 -0.95 -7.06 -17.68
N GLU A 48 0.09 -6.22 -17.69
CA GLU A 48 1.23 -6.39 -18.58
C GLU A 48 2.16 -7.52 -18.12
N ASN A 49 2.41 -7.62 -16.80
CA ASN A 49 3.27 -8.64 -16.22
C ASN A 49 2.72 -9.12 -14.86
N PRO A 50 1.97 -10.24 -14.84
CA PRO A 50 1.31 -10.73 -13.64
C PRO A 50 2.30 -11.34 -12.62
N VAL A 51 3.54 -11.61 -13.02
CA VAL A 51 4.55 -12.25 -12.15
C VAL A 51 5.27 -11.22 -11.27
N GLN A 52 5.04 -9.91 -11.50
CA GLN A 52 5.77 -8.86 -10.79
C GLN A 52 5.69 -8.96 -9.27
N THR A 53 6.82 -8.61 -8.67
CA THR A 53 6.98 -8.49 -7.23
C THR A 53 6.54 -7.12 -6.74
N ARG A 54 6.27 -7.02 -5.43
CA ARG A 54 5.91 -5.76 -4.79
C ARG A 54 7.01 -4.71 -4.91
N GLU A 55 8.26 -5.17 -4.91
CA GLU A 55 9.46 -4.37 -5.12
C GLU A 55 9.47 -3.71 -6.51
N GLU A 56 9.23 -4.49 -7.56
CA GLU A 56 9.24 -3.99 -8.94
C GLU A 56 8.10 -3.00 -9.17
N LEU A 57 6.90 -3.32 -8.69
CA LEU A 57 5.75 -2.41 -8.75
C LEU A 57 6.04 -1.09 -8.03
N ALA A 58 6.71 -1.13 -6.87
CA ALA A 58 7.06 0.07 -6.11
C ALA A 58 8.04 0.96 -6.90
N THR A 59 9.07 0.34 -7.49
CA THR A 59 10.07 1.04 -8.30
C THR A 59 9.46 1.63 -9.58
N GLN A 60 8.60 0.88 -10.29
CA GLN A 60 7.99 1.34 -11.53
C GLN A 60 6.98 2.48 -11.32
N ILE A 61 6.23 2.45 -10.22
CA ILE A 61 5.24 3.47 -9.90
C ILE A 61 5.89 4.67 -9.19
N GLY A 62 7.05 4.48 -8.58
CA GLY A 62 7.76 5.49 -7.78
C GLY A 62 7.12 5.72 -6.41
N VAL A 63 6.58 4.67 -5.80
CA VAL A 63 5.90 4.73 -4.49
C VAL A 63 6.50 3.75 -3.50
N ASP A 64 6.25 3.96 -2.21
CA ASP A 64 6.75 3.07 -1.16
C ASP A 64 6.10 1.67 -1.24
N LYS A 65 6.85 0.64 -0.82
CA LYS A 65 6.37 -0.75 -0.77
C LYS A 65 5.12 -0.91 0.08
N ARG A 66 4.93 -0.09 1.13
CA ARG A 66 3.71 -0.09 1.96
C ARG A 66 2.52 0.46 1.18
N THR A 67 2.73 1.45 0.32
CA THR A 67 1.68 1.99 -0.55
C THR A 67 1.25 0.93 -1.55
N VAL A 68 2.19 0.28 -2.25
CA VAL A 68 1.88 -0.83 -3.16
C VAL A 68 1.12 -1.93 -2.43
N GLN A 69 1.53 -2.27 -1.21
CA GLN A 69 0.83 -3.28 -0.43
C GLN A 69 -0.62 -2.90 -0.14
N ARG A 70 -0.86 -1.65 0.30
CA ARG A 70 -2.22 -1.15 0.51
C ARG A 70 -3.05 -1.19 -0.78
N CYS A 71 -2.44 -0.83 -1.92
CA CYS A 71 -3.07 -0.92 -3.23
C CYS A 71 -3.44 -2.37 -3.55
N LEU A 72 -2.51 -3.32 -3.40
CA LEU A 72 -2.75 -4.75 -3.63
C LEU A 72 -3.85 -5.30 -2.71
N ASP A 73 -3.78 -5.02 -1.41
CA ASP A 73 -4.79 -5.47 -0.44
C ASP A 73 -6.17 -4.93 -0.80
N LYS A 74 -6.24 -3.66 -1.23
CA LYS A 74 -7.47 -3.04 -1.71
C LYS A 74 -7.95 -3.71 -3.01
N LEU A 75 -7.09 -3.89 -4.00
CA LEU A 75 -7.46 -4.53 -5.28
C LEU A 75 -7.94 -5.97 -5.06
N THR A 76 -7.30 -6.73 -4.17
CA THR A 76 -7.71 -8.09 -3.81
C THR A 76 -9.02 -8.11 -3.04
N SER A 77 -9.19 -7.25 -2.02
CA SER A 77 -10.43 -7.19 -1.24
C SER A 77 -11.64 -6.80 -2.08
N ASN A 78 -11.41 -6.05 -3.16
CA ASN A 78 -12.45 -5.63 -4.09
C ASN A 78 -12.62 -6.58 -5.28
N GLY A 79 -11.88 -7.69 -5.33
CA GLY A 79 -12.00 -8.71 -6.37
C GLY A 79 -11.49 -8.28 -7.75
N TYR A 80 -10.61 -7.27 -7.83
CA TYR A 80 -9.97 -6.88 -9.08
C TYR A 80 -8.79 -7.79 -9.44
N ILE A 81 -8.06 -8.29 -8.44
CA ILE A 81 -6.91 -9.17 -8.63
C ILE A 81 -6.93 -10.33 -7.62
N VAL A 82 -6.36 -11.46 -8.00
CA VAL A 82 -6.14 -12.61 -7.13
C VAL A 82 -4.75 -13.18 -7.34
N ARG A 83 -4.09 -13.63 -6.27
CA ARG A 83 -2.80 -14.33 -6.40
C ARG A 83 -3.07 -15.81 -6.66
N ILE A 84 -2.68 -16.31 -7.82
CA ILE A 84 -2.79 -17.72 -8.19
C ILE A 84 -1.41 -18.38 -8.12
N GLY A 85 -1.32 -19.56 -7.48
CA GLY A 85 -0.10 -20.36 -7.40
C GLY A 85 0.67 -20.21 -6.08
N SER A 86 1.91 -20.72 -6.07
CA SER A 86 2.73 -20.83 -4.86
C SER A 86 3.33 -19.48 -4.43
N LYS A 87 3.69 -19.29 -3.15
CA LYS A 87 4.29 -18.02 -2.68
C LYS A 87 5.50 -17.56 -3.49
N LYS A 88 6.28 -18.51 -4.04
CA LYS A 88 7.51 -18.24 -4.80
C LYS A 88 7.30 -18.09 -6.31
N THR A 89 6.29 -18.73 -6.89
CA THR A 89 6.11 -18.84 -8.35
C THR A 89 4.71 -18.45 -8.82
N GLY A 90 3.85 -18.03 -7.90
CA GLY A 90 2.51 -17.56 -8.23
C GLY A 90 2.54 -16.26 -9.01
N TYR A 91 1.44 -15.97 -9.67
CA TYR A 91 1.23 -14.76 -10.44
C TYR A 91 -0.06 -14.09 -9.97
N TRP A 92 -0.17 -12.80 -10.24
CA TRP A 92 -1.39 -12.03 -10.01
C TRP A 92 -2.29 -12.15 -11.23
N GLU A 93 -3.44 -12.77 -11.06
CA GLU A 93 -4.47 -12.80 -12.08
C GLU A 93 -5.36 -11.57 -11.91
N VAL A 94 -5.54 -10.82 -13.00
CA VAL A 94 -6.43 -9.66 -13.03
C VAL A 94 -7.79 -10.10 -13.54
N LEU A 95 -8.82 -9.94 -12.72
CA LEU A 95 -10.18 -10.43 -12.98
C LEU A 95 -11.06 -9.42 -13.76
N LYS A 96 -10.63 -8.16 -13.87
CA LYS A 96 -11.43 -7.05 -14.42
C LYS A 96 -10.65 -6.06 -15.27
#